data_AF-A0A016QRD7-F1
#
_entry.id   AF-A0A016QRD7-F1
#
_cell.length_a   1.000
_cell.length_b   1.000
_cell.length_c   1.000
_cell.angle_alpha   90.00
_cell.angle_beta   90.00
_cell.angle_gamma   90.00
#
_symmetry.space_group_name_H-M   'P 1'
#
loop_
_entity.id
_entity.type
_entity.pdbx_description
1 polymer ?
#
loop_
_entity_poly.entity_id
_entity_poly.type
_entity_poly.pdbx_seq_one_letter_code
_entity_poly.pdbx_strand_id
1 'polypeptide(L)'
;MSRPTPLLAALALAAILIPAAALHAGPHSSAPTSRPQPVPQMAAQTTAQTPSAPLTLSVQNAAVVAVPPGATETSAFLTLRNTGRAPVILTGVRTPLARHAMLMTTRRDAQGRTGMAMVPTLTVPAGGILNLSASGDHLMLMDLTRTPKVGETVRLTLTTRDGRTLTVNALVRKP
;
A
#
# COMPACT_ATOMS: atom_id res chain seq x y z
N MET A 1 39.30 -27.79 -26.06
CA MET A 1 39.36 -27.60 -24.60
C MET A 1 37.92 -27.51 -24.10
N SER A 2 37.19 -28.62 -24.08
CA SER A 2 37.06 -29.60 -22.97
C SER A 2 36.06 -29.14 -21.90
N ARG A 3 34.86 -29.76 -21.91
CA ARG A 3 33.81 -29.68 -20.87
C ARG A 3 34.31 -30.29 -19.54
N PRO A 4 33.66 -30.04 -18.38
CA PRO A 4 32.52 -30.88 -17.99
C PRO A 4 31.41 -30.21 -17.14
N THR A 5 30.21 -30.78 -17.29
CA THR A 5 29.05 -30.80 -16.37
C THR A 5 29.37 -31.52 -15.05
N PRO A 6 28.57 -31.26 -13.99
CA PRO A 6 28.14 -32.36 -13.10
C PRO A 6 26.62 -32.49 -12.94
N LEU A 7 26.29 -33.69 -12.49
CA LEU A 7 25.04 -34.47 -12.50
C LEU A 7 24.38 -34.47 -11.09
N LEU A 8 23.16 -35.03 -11.01
CA LEU A 8 22.42 -35.55 -9.83
C LEU A 8 21.68 -34.53 -8.95
N ALA A 9 20.58 -34.84 -8.26
CA ALA A 9 19.50 -35.84 -8.31
C ALA A 9 18.69 -35.59 -7.01
N ALA A 10 17.36 -35.65 -7.04
CA ALA A 10 16.56 -36.08 -5.88
C ALA A 10 15.08 -36.16 -6.27
N LEU A 11 14.65 -37.41 -6.47
CA LEU A 11 13.27 -37.87 -6.53
C LEU A 11 12.78 -38.03 -5.08
N ALA A 12 11.57 -37.59 -4.74
CA ALA A 12 10.86 -38.11 -3.56
C ALA A 12 9.36 -38.11 -3.83
N LEU A 13 8.85 -39.33 -4.01
CA LEU A 13 7.45 -39.70 -4.13
C LEU A 13 7.01 -40.26 -2.76
N ALA A 14 5.88 -39.83 -2.22
CA ALA A 14 5.19 -40.56 -1.15
C ALA A 14 3.68 -40.30 -1.22
N ALA A 15 2.95 -41.32 -1.64
CA ALA A 15 1.50 -41.43 -1.56
C ALA A 15 1.14 -42.24 -0.30
N ILE A 16 0.13 -41.83 0.48
CA ILE A 16 -0.62 -42.75 1.35
C ILE A 16 -2.11 -42.38 1.34
N LEU A 17 -2.90 -43.42 1.05
CA LEU A 17 -4.34 -43.54 0.86
C LEU A 17 -4.84 -44.50 1.95
N ILE A 18 -5.87 -44.18 2.76
CA ILE A 18 -6.84 -45.15 3.32
C ILE A 18 -8.19 -44.46 3.66
N PRO A 19 -9.36 -45.01 3.24
CA PRO A 19 -10.72 -44.55 3.56
C PRO A 19 -11.34 -45.33 4.74
N ALA A 20 -12.39 -44.80 5.39
CA ALA A 20 -13.24 -45.60 6.29
C ALA A 20 -14.69 -45.08 6.30
N ALA A 21 -15.53 -45.74 5.50
CA ALA A 21 -16.97 -45.75 5.65
C ALA A 21 -17.37 -47.01 6.43
N ALA A 22 -18.17 -46.88 7.47
CA ALA A 22 -18.82 -48.01 8.14
C ALA A 22 -20.32 -47.75 8.21
N LEU A 23 -21.07 -48.64 7.55
CA LEU A 23 -22.52 -48.72 7.51
C LEU A 23 -22.94 -49.92 8.36
N HIS A 24 -23.88 -49.76 9.30
CA HIS A 24 -24.60 -50.89 9.91
C HIS A 24 -26.04 -50.49 10.26
N ALA A 25 -27.00 -51.32 9.84
CA ALA A 25 -28.45 -51.15 9.90
C ALA A 25 -29.05 -51.89 11.12
N GLY A 26 -29.93 -51.27 11.93
CA GLY A 26 -31.41 -51.46 11.96
C GLY A 26 -31.87 -52.17 13.27
N PRO A 27 -33.17 -52.38 13.59
CA PRO A 27 -34.38 -51.54 13.45
C PRO A 27 -35.26 -51.45 14.75
N HIS A 28 -36.45 -50.82 14.68
CA HIS A 28 -37.71 -50.96 15.47
C HIS A 28 -38.34 -49.68 16.09
N SER A 29 -39.66 -49.58 15.85
CA SER A 29 -40.67 -48.52 15.97
C SER A 29 -40.89 -47.81 17.31
N SER A 30 -41.26 -46.52 17.24
CA SER A 30 -42.46 -45.92 17.87
C SER A 30 -42.78 -44.53 17.28
N ALA A 31 -44.08 -44.22 17.21
CA ALA A 31 -44.73 -43.14 16.46
C ALA A 31 -44.61 -41.71 17.10
N PRO A 32 -45.17 -40.64 16.50
CA PRO A 32 -44.64 -39.27 16.59
C PRO A 32 -45.32 -38.41 17.67
N THR A 33 -44.61 -37.43 18.21
CA THR A 33 -45.23 -36.21 18.76
C THR A 33 -44.32 -35.03 18.45
N SER A 34 -44.84 -34.18 17.59
CA SER A 34 -44.24 -32.97 17.06
C SER A 34 -43.74 -32.06 18.18
N ARG A 35 -42.42 -31.87 18.24
CA ARG A 35 -41.84 -30.60 18.69
C ARG A 35 -41.28 -29.89 17.45
N PRO A 36 -41.51 -28.58 17.30
CA PRO A 36 -40.87 -27.82 16.24
C PRO A 36 -39.36 -27.97 16.40
N GLN A 37 -38.69 -28.48 15.36
CA GLN A 37 -37.24 -28.41 15.29
C GLN A 37 -36.83 -26.93 15.22
N PRO A 38 -35.80 -26.51 15.97
CA PRO A 38 -35.08 -25.30 15.60
C PRO A 38 -34.55 -25.56 14.19
N VAL A 39 -34.92 -24.72 13.23
CA VAL A 39 -34.30 -24.69 11.91
C VAL A 39 -32.78 -24.79 12.07
N PRO A 40 -32.06 -25.57 11.22
CA PRO A 40 -30.62 -25.49 11.16
C PRO A 40 -30.30 -24.05 10.77
N GLN A 41 -29.91 -23.24 11.75
CA GLN A 41 -29.38 -21.92 11.52
C GLN A 41 -28.08 -22.17 10.76
N MET A 42 -28.19 -22.08 9.43
CA MET A 42 -27.09 -22.05 8.49
C MET A 42 -26.09 -21.10 9.11
N ALA A 43 -25.01 -21.68 9.66
CA ALA A 43 -24.01 -20.97 10.41
C ALA A 43 -23.61 -19.79 9.53
N ALA A 44 -23.97 -18.59 9.96
CA ALA A 44 -23.43 -17.37 9.41
C ALA A 44 -21.93 -17.54 9.62
N GLN A 45 -21.24 -17.95 8.56
CA GLN A 45 -19.81 -17.79 8.44
C GLN A 45 -19.63 -16.28 8.41
N THR A 46 -19.62 -15.69 9.60
CA THR A 46 -19.04 -14.39 9.83
C THR A 46 -17.59 -14.58 9.43
N THR A 47 -17.28 -14.35 8.16
CA THR A 47 -15.93 -14.07 7.71
C THR A 47 -15.50 -12.87 8.53
N ALA A 48 -14.83 -13.15 9.64
CA ALA A 48 -14.17 -12.15 10.46
C ALA A 48 -13.27 -11.37 9.51
N GLN A 49 -13.67 -10.15 9.18
CA GLN A 49 -12.84 -9.22 8.44
C GLN A 49 -11.61 -9.01 9.31
N THR A 50 -10.49 -9.62 8.93
CA THR A 50 -9.21 -9.46 9.62
C THR A 50 -8.95 -7.96 9.72
N PRO A 51 -8.68 -7.40 10.91
CA PRO A 51 -8.30 -6.00 11.03
C PRO A 51 -7.12 -5.76 10.09
N SER A 52 -7.29 -4.88 9.10
CA SER A 52 -6.18 -4.45 8.27
C SER A 52 -5.11 -3.91 9.21
N ALA A 53 -3.94 -4.56 9.22
CA ALA A 53 -2.82 -4.14 10.06
C ALA A 53 -2.57 -2.63 9.89
N PRO A 54 -2.24 -1.90 10.97
CA PRO A 54 -1.99 -0.48 10.90
C PRO A 54 -0.87 -0.17 9.90
N LEU A 55 -1.02 0.92 9.16
CA LEU A 55 -0.04 1.31 8.16
C LEU A 55 1.30 1.62 8.86
N THR A 56 2.35 0.89 8.52
CA THR A 56 3.68 1.00 9.16
C THR A 56 4.49 2.20 8.69
N LEU A 57 3.84 3.23 8.17
CA LEU A 57 4.46 4.44 7.67
C LEU A 57 4.38 5.55 8.72
N SER A 58 5.54 6.14 9.04
CA SER A 58 5.65 7.37 9.80
C SER A 58 6.10 8.50 8.87
N VAL A 59 5.53 9.69 9.05
CA VAL A 59 5.81 10.87 8.23
C VAL A 59 6.56 11.90 9.05
N GLN A 60 7.59 12.49 8.46
CA GLN A 60 8.41 13.52 9.07
C GLN A 60 8.63 14.66 8.07
N ASN A 61 8.91 15.86 8.58
CA ASN A 61 9.32 17.02 7.79
C ASN A 61 8.39 17.36 6.62
N ALA A 62 7.08 17.13 6.79
CA ALA A 62 6.11 17.40 5.73
C ALA A 62 5.95 18.92 5.52
N ALA A 63 6.24 19.37 4.31
CA ALA A 63 6.17 20.77 3.91
C ALA A 63 5.63 20.93 2.49
N VAL A 64 4.91 22.02 2.27
CA VAL A 64 4.54 22.50 0.93
C VAL A 64 5.32 23.78 0.67
N VAL A 65 5.85 23.94 -0.53
CA VAL A 65 6.60 25.13 -0.92
C VAL A 65 5.62 26.28 -1.17
N ALA A 66 5.88 27.43 -0.55
CA ALA A 66 5.13 28.64 -0.82
C ALA A 66 5.49 29.18 -2.21
N VAL A 67 4.48 29.66 -2.93
CA VAL A 67 4.63 30.16 -4.30
C VAL A 67 4.07 31.59 -4.41
N PRO A 68 4.56 32.40 -5.36
CA PRO A 68 4.04 33.75 -5.56
C PRO A 68 2.55 33.74 -5.96
N PRO A 69 1.83 34.85 -5.72
CA PRO A 69 0.46 35.00 -6.21
C PRO A 69 0.37 34.73 -7.72
N GLY A 70 -0.64 33.95 -8.13
CA GLY A 70 -0.85 33.58 -9.53
C GLY A 70 -0.09 32.34 -10.01
N ALA A 71 0.79 31.75 -9.19
CA ALA A 71 1.40 30.46 -9.51
C ALA A 71 0.33 29.35 -9.53
N THR A 72 0.38 28.50 -10.55
CA THR A 72 -0.56 27.39 -10.78
C THR A 72 -0.04 26.06 -10.23
N GLU A 73 1.23 26.00 -9.82
CA GLU A 73 1.92 24.77 -9.42
C GLU A 73 2.79 25.00 -8.19
N THR A 74 2.97 23.97 -7.37
CA THR A 74 3.96 23.95 -6.28
C THR A 74 4.45 22.52 -6.01
N SER A 75 5.49 22.39 -5.19
CA SER A 75 6.02 21.10 -4.75
C SER A 75 5.74 20.86 -3.27
N ALA A 76 5.59 19.60 -2.90
CA ALA A 76 5.56 19.15 -1.52
C ALA A 76 6.67 18.14 -1.24
N PHE A 77 7.26 18.28 -0.06
CA PHE A 77 8.40 17.52 0.44
C PHE A 77 8.02 16.88 1.77
N LEU A 78 8.51 15.67 2.00
CA LEU A 78 8.28 14.92 3.23
C LEU A 78 9.19 13.71 3.27
N THR A 79 9.44 13.19 4.46
CA THR A 79 10.19 11.95 4.66
C THR A 79 9.23 10.87 5.13
N LEU A 80 9.17 9.74 4.43
CA LEU A 80 8.44 8.55 4.87
C LEU A 80 9.41 7.53 5.40
N ARG A 81 9.16 7.06 6.62
CA ARG A 81 9.87 5.93 7.22
C ARG A 81 8.93 4.76 7.33
N ASN A 82 9.32 3.63 6.76
CA ASN A 82 8.60 2.39 6.89
C ASN A 82 9.21 1.56 8.02
N THR A 83 8.45 1.35 9.09
CA THR A 83 8.84 0.52 10.23
C THR A 83 8.45 -0.95 10.06
N GLY A 84 7.80 -1.28 8.94
CA GLY A 84 7.35 -2.62 8.60
C GLY A 84 8.41 -3.47 7.92
N ARG A 85 8.11 -4.77 7.79
CA ARG A 85 8.99 -5.79 7.17
C ARG A 85 8.77 -5.97 5.67
N ALA A 86 7.77 -5.32 5.10
CA ALA A 86 7.45 -5.35 3.67
C ALA A 86 7.58 -3.94 3.06
N PRO A 87 7.99 -3.81 1.79
CA PRO A 87 8.02 -2.51 1.11
C PRO A 87 6.60 -1.97 0.96
N VAL A 88 6.45 -0.65 1.09
CA VAL A 88 5.18 0.05 0.85
C VAL A 88 5.29 0.82 -0.46
N ILE A 89 4.37 0.58 -1.38
CA ILE A 89 4.34 1.25 -2.68
C ILE A 89 3.28 2.34 -2.63
N LEU A 90 3.69 3.58 -2.84
CA LEU A 90 2.79 4.72 -3.08
C LEU A 90 2.36 4.70 -4.53
N THR A 91 1.06 4.85 -4.77
CA THR A 91 0.46 4.89 -6.11
C THR A 91 -0.12 6.26 -6.45
N GLY A 92 -0.20 7.16 -5.48
CA GLY A 92 -0.66 8.51 -5.73
C GLY A 92 -0.73 9.38 -4.50
N VAL A 93 -1.01 10.65 -4.75
CA VAL A 93 -1.27 11.67 -3.74
C VAL A 93 -2.48 12.49 -4.18
N ARG A 94 -3.26 12.98 -3.22
CA ARG A 94 -4.35 13.94 -3.46
C ARG A 94 -4.32 15.02 -2.38
N THR A 95 -4.85 16.19 -2.71
CA THR A 95 -5.00 17.30 -1.77
C THR A 95 -6.16 18.20 -2.20
N PRO A 96 -6.89 18.84 -1.27
CA PRO A 96 -7.86 19.86 -1.64
C PRO A 96 -7.23 21.14 -2.23
N LEU A 97 -5.92 21.34 -2.06
CA LEU A 97 -5.21 22.53 -2.55
C LEU A 97 -5.04 22.57 -4.08
N ALA A 98 -5.05 21.41 -4.74
CA ALA A 98 -4.66 21.25 -6.15
C ALA A 98 -5.61 20.28 -6.86
N ARG A 99 -5.88 20.49 -8.15
CA ARG A 99 -6.71 19.55 -8.93
C ARG A 99 -5.95 18.26 -9.23
N HIS A 100 -4.64 18.38 -9.47
CA HIS A 100 -3.79 17.25 -9.80
C HIS A 100 -2.59 17.21 -8.86
N ALA A 101 -2.19 15.99 -8.49
CA ALA A 101 -1.00 15.78 -7.70
C ALA A 101 -0.27 14.53 -8.21
N MET A 102 1.02 14.66 -8.46
CA MET A 102 1.83 13.69 -9.19
C MET A 102 3.06 13.30 -8.37
N LEU A 103 3.47 12.04 -8.51
CA LEU A 103 4.73 11.55 -7.94
C LEU A 103 5.84 11.85 -8.96
N MET A 104 6.85 12.61 -8.55
CA MET A 104 7.99 12.96 -9.40
C MET A 104 9.25 12.29 -8.86
N THR A 105 10.05 11.72 -9.76
CA THR A 105 11.39 11.22 -9.45
C THR A 105 12.46 12.09 -10.09
N THR A 106 13.58 12.26 -9.40
CA THR A 106 14.75 12.93 -9.95
C THR A 106 15.79 11.87 -10.28
N ARG A 107 16.16 11.76 -11.56
CA ARG A 107 17.14 10.78 -12.04
C ARG A 107 18.24 11.46 -12.83
N ARG A 108 19.42 10.86 -12.77
CA ARG A 108 20.56 11.25 -13.60
C ARG A 108 20.68 10.29 -14.77
N ASP A 109 20.83 10.82 -15.98
CA ASP A 109 21.12 9.99 -17.15
C ASP A 109 22.60 9.54 -17.17
N ALA A 110 22.95 8.67 -18.12
CA ALA A 110 24.31 8.15 -18.28
C ALA A 110 25.33 9.23 -18.68
N GLN A 111 24.85 10.40 -19.10
CA GLN A 111 25.63 11.57 -19.51
C GLN A 111 25.75 12.59 -18.37
N GLY A 112 25.28 12.25 -17.17
CA GLY A 112 25.40 13.08 -15.97
C GLY A 112 24.33 14.17 -15.84
N ARG A 113 23.36 14.26 -16.76
CA ARG A 113 22.29 15.26 -16.71
C ARG A 113 21.20 14.81 -15.74
N THR A 114 20.76 15.73 -14.89
CA THR A 114 19.65 15.49 -13.96
C THR A 114 18.33 15.89 -14.62
N GLY A 115 17.36 14.98 -14.62
CA GLY A 115 16.01 15.21 -15.11
C GLY A 115 14.95 14.81 -14.08
N MET A 116 13.79 15.47 -14.16
CA MET A 116 12.61 15.14 -13.36
C MET A 116 11.60 14.42 -14.24
N ALA A 117 11.07 13.29 -13.77
CA ALA A 117 10.08 12.51 -14.50
C ALA A 117 8.90 12.15 -13.59
N MET A 118 7.68 12.23 -14.13
CA MET A 118 6.53 11.65 -13.46
C MET A 118 6.69 10.13 -13.40
N VAL A 119 6.37 9.55 -12.25
CA VAL A 119 6.29 8.10 -12.06
C VAL A 119 4.91 7.69 -11.57
N PRO A 120 4.43 6.50 -11.95
CA PRO A 120 3.15 5.99 -11.46
C PRO A 120 3.24 5.58 -9.98
N THR A 121 4.44 5.28 -9.49
CA THR A 121 4.65 4.79 -8.13
C THR A 121 5.98 5.20 -7.53
N LEU A 122 6.02 5.35 -6.21
CA LEU A 122 7.25 5.47 -5.42
C LEU A 122 7.28 4.40 -4.33
N THR A 123 8.43 3.77 -4.12
CA THR A 123 8.58 2.67 -3.16
C THR A 123 9.28 3.16 -1.90
N VAL A 124 8.69 2.87 -0.73
CA VAL A 124 9.34 2.99 0.58
C VAL A 124 9.82 1.58 0.98
N PRO A 125 11.14 1.33 1.02
CA PRO A 125 11.67 -0.01 1.32
C PRO A 125 11.23 -0.50 2.71
N ALA A 126 11.22 -1.82 2.93
CA ALA A 126 11.02 -2.41 4.26
C ALA A 126 12.09 -1.91 5.24
N GLY A 127 11.71 -1.46 6.43
CA GLY A 127 12.62 -0.85 7.40
C GLY A 127 13.31 0.44 6.92
N GLY A 128 12.97 0.92 5.72
CA GLY A 128 13.72 1.96 5.00
C GLY A 128 13.03 3.32 5.02
N ILE A 129 13.64 4.24 4.27
CA ILE A 129 13.21 5.64 4.18
C ILE A 129 13.07 6.02 2.71
N LEU A 130 11.98 6.71 2.38
CA LEU A 130 11.83 7.46 1.15
C LEU A 130 11.89 8.95 1.51
N ASN A 131 12.86 9.66 0.95
CA ASN A 131 13.03 11.08 1.18
C ASN A 131 12.55 11.88 -0.03
N LEU A 132 11.48 12.66 0.16
CA LEU A 132 10.96 13.55 -0.85
C LEU A 132 11.47 14.97 -0.57
N SER A 133 12.31 15.53 -1.44
CA SER A 133 13.03 16.79 -1.22
C SER A 133 13.27 17.57 -2.52
N ALA A 134 13.70 18.83 -2.38
CA ALA A 134 13.98 19.72 -3.52
C ALA A 134 15.06 19.18 -4.48
N SER A 135 16.02 18.39 -3.97
CA SER A 135 17.12 17.83 -4.76
C SER A 135 16.86 16.38 -5.21
N GLY A 136 15.68 15.84 -4.93
CA GLY A 136 15.37 14.42 -5.13
C GLY A 136 13.96 14.20 -5.66
N ASP A 137 13.40 13.04 -5.34
CA ASP A 137 12.00 12.73 -5.59
C ASP A 137 11.11 13.74 -4.85
N HIS A 138 9.95 14.10 -5.39
CA HIS A 138 9.04 15.05 -4.75
C HIS A 138 7.61 14.85 -5.23
N LEU A 139 6.67 15.52 -4.56
CA LEU A 139 5.28 15.56 -4.99
C LEU A 139 5.05 16.88 -5.71
N MET A 140 4.55 16.82 -6.94
CA MET A 140 4.16 18.02 -7.69
C MET A 140 2.65 18.21 -7.57
N LEU A 141 2.22 19.42 -7.19
CA LEU A 141 0.84 19.83 -7.06
C LEU A 141 0.53 20.80 -8.19
N MET A 142 -0.37 20.43 -9.09
CA MET A 142 -0.73 21.21 -10.28
C MET A 142 -2.18 21.68 -10.23
N ASP A 143 -2.44 22.79 -10.93
CA ASP A 143 -3.73 23.46 -10.97
C ASP A 143 -4.22 23.80 -9.55
N LEU A 144 -3.42 24.62 -8.86
CA LEU A 144 -3.74 25.11 -7.53
C LEU A 144 -5.10 25.81 -7.52
N THR A 145 -5.98 25.38 -6.62
CA THR A 145 -7.32 25.98 -6.45
C THR A 145 -7.24 27.33 -5.75
N ARG A 146 -6.14 27.58 -5.03
CA ARG A 146 -5.78 28.83 -4.38
C ARG A 146 -4.28 28.86 -4.08
N THR A 147 -3.72 30.05 -3.90
CA THR A 147 -2.34 30.19 -3.41
C THR A 147 -2.24 29.76 -1.94
N PRO A 148 -1.28 28.89 -1.57
CA PRO A 148 -1.05 28.53 -0.18
C PRO A 148 -0.37 29.67 0.59
N LYS A 149 -0.80 29.92 1.83
CA LYS A 149 -0.27 30.94 2.74
C LYS A 149 0.85 30.35 3.59
N VAL A 150 1.97 31.06 3.70
CA VAL A 150 3.08 30.65 4.58
C VAL A 150 2.57 30.46 6.02
N GLY A 151 2.98 29.36 6.65
CA GLY A 151 2.59 29.01 8.02
C GLY A 151 1.26 28.25 8.14
N GLU A 152 0.48 28.14 7.06
CA GLU A 152 -0.72 27.29 7.08
C GLU A 152 -0.36 25.80 6.96
N THR A 153 -1.31 24.94 7.33
CA THR A 153 -1.17 23.48 7.15
C THR A 153 -2.05 23.00 6.01
N VAL A 154 -1.44 22.32 5.05
CA VAL A 154 -2.10 21.69 3.90
C VAL A 154 -2.21 20.20 4.14
N ARG A 155 -3.41 19.64 3.96
CA ARG A 155 -3.63 18.20 4.05
C ARG A 155 -3.26 17.53 2.73
N LEU A 156 -2.42 16.51 2.81
CA LEU A 156 -2.08 15.59 1.73
C LEU A 156 -2.61 14.21 2.08
N THR A 157 -3.14 13.48 1.11
CA THR A 157 -3.57 12.09 1.28
C THR A 157 -2.77 11.24 0.31
N LEU A 158 -1.85 10.44 0.83
CA LEU A 158 -1.08 9.48 0.03
C LEU A 158 -1.87 8.17 -0.05
N THR A 159 -1.88 7.55 -1.22
CA THR A 159 -2.53 6.25 -1.46
C THR A 159 -1.46 5.20 -1.69
N THR A 160 -1.59 4.05 -1.03
CA THR A 160 -0.71 2.91 -1.23
C THR A 160 -1.33 1.90 -2.21
N ARG A 161 -0.49 1.05 -2.79
CA ARG A 161 -0.92 -0.01 -3.72
C ARG A 161 -1.93 -0.97 -3.09
N ASP A 162 -1.87 -1.20 -1.78
CA ASP A 162 -2.80 -2.04 -1.03
C ASP A 162 -4.17 -1.37 -0.78
N GLY A 163 -4.42 -0.19 -1.37
CA GLY A 163 -5.65 0.57 -1.24
C GLY A 163 -5.78 1.36 0.07
N ARG A 164 -4.73 1.36 0.91
CA ARG A 164 -4.71 2.14 2.16
C ARG A 164 -4.34 3.59 1.87
N THR A 165 -4.80 4.48 2.74
CA THR A 165 -4.48 5.91 2.64
C THR A 165 -3.77 6.41 3.89
N LEU A 166 -2.82 7.32 3.70
CA LEU A 166 -2.11 8.03 4.77
C LEU A 166 -2.38 9.53 4.65
N THR A 167 -2.98 10.10 5.68
CA THR A 167 -3.19 11.55 5.78
C THR A 167 -1.97 12.21 6.40
N VAL A 168 -1.46 13.24 5.74
CA VAL A 168 -0.29 14.01 6.13
C VAL A 168 -0.66 15.48 6.21
N ASN A 169 -0.25 16.12 7.30
CA ASN A 169 -0.38 17.55 7.50
C ASN A 169 0.97 18.20 7.18
N ALA A 170 1.04 18.92 6.06
CA ALA A 170 2.26 19.56 5.58
C ALA A 170 2.23 21.07 5.85
N LEU A 171 3.26 21.61 6.49
CA LEU A 171 3.37 23.04 6.77
C LEU A 171 3.83 23.80 5.52
N VAL A 172 3.15 24.88 5.16
CA VAL A 172 3.59 25.73 4.05
C VAL A 172 4.79 26.56 4.50
N ARG A 173 5.93 26.36 3.83
CA ARG A 173 7.21 27.03 4.13
C ARG A 173 7.71 27.78 2.91
N LYS A 174 8.51 28.83 3.14
CA LYS A 174 9.23 29.48 2.04
C LYS A 174 10.22 28.49 1.40
N PRO A 175 10.50 28.64 0.09
CA PRO A 175 11.50 27.83 -0.61
C PRO A 175 12.88 27.87 0.06
#